data_AF-A0A7D9D7V0-F1
#
_entry.id   AF-A0A7D9D7V0-F1
#
_cell.length_a   1.000
_cell.length_b   1.000
_cell.length_c   1.000
_cell.angle_alpha   90.00
_cell.angle_beta   90.00
_cell.angle_gamma   90.00
#
_symmetry.space_group_name_H-M   'P 1'
#
loop_
_entity.id
_entity.type
_entity.pdbx_description
1 polymer ?
#
loop_
_entity_poly.entity_id
_entity_poly.type
_entity_poly.pdbx_seq_one_letter_code
_entity_poly.pdbx_strand_id
1 'polypeptide(L)'
;MGNSGQLGYITSISELLDFRKFNSPSGAVLQNFSVTEVYIKRAKKCLSKVMRSHWTTDLDIETLESRRSWASLAEPFHIPRYKIILDECKNKSPVVSATNLTFATRFLAVFMFFKVKGCRPMTYLHLTVSMFESAKRNKGMVDQTKFKTAKKYGFDSLYFDEISLDVVDNYVRYVRPFLQPRCDYLLVNRNGIQFQKLTEILSILVFQAIGKYVHPTRYRQIIETESVQILNVEEQKLVSEDQKHSSNVARVHYQKLRSRDVAIKGRTCMEKLRGLHGAEMDTCVEQLKQEHCSEHESKSDNETTSIPQTTTEKVCAEKRKPLRFTKEEDQFIERGIKRFGARWCTILRHPEYNFQPGREARTLRLRAIQQKLI
;
A
#
# COMPACT_ATOMS: atom_id res chain seq x y z
N MET A 1 -12.26 -2.28 -19.63
CA MET A 1 -10.87 -2.18 -19.13
C MET A 1 -10.87 -1.59 -17.73
N GLY A 2 -10.24 -2.23 -16.75
CA GLY A 2 -10.03 -1.60 -15.44
C GLY A 2 -9.05 -0.41 -15.53
N ASN A 3 -8.98 0.40 -14.46
CA ASN A 3 -8.08 1.56 -14.37
C ASN A 3 -6.60 1.22 -14.73
N SER A 4 -6.18 -0.03 -14.49
CA SER A 4 -4.84 -0.53 -14.84
C SER A 4 -4.62 -0.70 -16.35
N GLY A 5 -5.62 -1.22 -17.07
CA GLY A 5 -5.56 -1.34 -18.53
C GLY A 5 -5.52 0.03 -19.21
N GLN A 6 -6.23 1.00 -18.64
CA GLN A 6 -6.18 2.39 -19.08
C GLN A 6 -4.79 3.00 -18.87
N LEU A 7 -4.09 2.70 -17.76
CA LEU A 7 -2.74 3.22 -17.51
C LEU A 7 -1.70 2.59 -18.44
N GLY A 8 -1.81 1.28 -18.68
CA GLY A 8 -0.99 0.57 -19.66
C GLY A 8 -1.15 1.17 -21.05
N TYR A 9 -2.40 1.37 -21.49
CA TYR A 9 -2.71 1.97 -22.79
C TYR A 9 -2.14 3.40 -22.94
N ILE A 10 -2.35 4.26 -21.94
CA ILE A 10 -1.78 5.63 -21.93
C ILE A 10 -0.24 5.61 -21.90
N THR A 11 0.36 4.60 -21.29
CA THR A 11 1.82 4.43 -21.28
C THR A 11 2.33 4.01 -22.65
N SER A 12 1.68 3.07 -23.32
CA SER A 12 2.02 2.68 -24.70
C SER A 12 1.92 3.85 -25.68
N ILE A 13 0.89 4.70 -25.55
CA ILE A 13 0.76 5.93 -26.36
C ILE A 13 1.95 6.88 -26.10
N SER A 14 2.34 7.05 -24.84
CA SER A 14 3.50 7.86 -24.46
C SER A 14 4.79 7.32 -25.07
N GLU A 15 4.99 6.00 -25.02
CA GLU A 15 6.18 5.33 -25.58
C GLU A 15 6.22 5.45 -27.12
N LEU A 16 5.06 5.39 -27.78
CA LEU A 16 4.93 5.60 -29.23
C LEU A 16 5.27 7.04 -29.65
N LEU A 17 4.86 8.03 -28.85
CA LEU A 17 5.22 9.44 -29.09
C LEU A 17 6.72 9.67 -28.93
N ASP A 18 7.34 9.07 -27.90
CA ASP A 18 8.79 9.15 -27.69
C ASP A 18 9.56 8.51 -28.86
N PHE A 19 9.08 7.38 -29.39
CA PHE A 19 9.64 6.74 -30.59
C PHE A 19 9.53 7.63 -31.83
N ARG A 20 8.37 8.27 -32.06
CA ARG A 20 8.18 9.18 -33.20
C ARG A 20 9.04 10.43 -33.10
N LYS A 21 9.22 11.00 -31.90
CA LYS A 21 10.12 12.14 -31.66
C LYS A 21 11.58 11.83 -31.99
N PHE A 22 12.03 10.62 -31.68
CA PHE A 22 13.41 10.18 -31.93
C PHE A 22 13.72 10.00 -33.43
N ASN A 23 12.71 9.65 -34.23
CA ASN A 23 12.87 9.41 -35.67
C ASN A 23 12.54 10.63 -36.55
N SER A 24 12.82 11.85 -36.05
CA SER A 24 12.73 13.15 -36.74
C SER A 24 11.38 13.50 -37.39
N PRO A 25 10.39 14.00 -36.62
CA PRO A 25 9.18 14.61 -37.17
C PRO A 25 9.44 16.05 -37.65
N SER A 26 8.58 16.57 -38.55
CA SER A 26 8.58 17.99 -38.91
C SER A 26 8.24 18.89 -37.71
N GLY A 27 8.64 20.18 -37.75
CA GLY A 27 8.48 21.12 -36.63
C GLY A 27 7.03 21.29 -36.13
N ALA A 28 6.04 21.26 -37.04
CA ALA A 28 4.62 21.32 -36.68
C ALA A 28 4.14 20.07 -35.90
N VAL A 29 4.69 18.89 -36.23
CA VAL A 29 4.36 17.63 -35.56
C VAL A 29 4.94 17.60 -34.13
N LEU A 30 6.11 18.21 -33.91
CA LEU A 30 6.74 18.36 -32.59
C LEU A 30 5.92 19.24 -31.63
N GLN A 31 5.32 20.33 -32.13
CA GLN A 31 4.40 21.15 -31.33
C GLN A 31 3.16 20.36 -30.91
N ASN A 32 2.54 19.61 -31.84
CA ASN A 32 1.40 18.76 -31.54
C ASN A 32 1.75 17.69 -30.49
N PHE A 33 2.92 17.05 -30.60
CA PHE A 33 3.38 16.08 -29.61
C PHE A 33 3.60 16.70 -28.23
N SER A 34 4.09 17.93 -28.16
CA SER A 34 4.29 18.64 -26.89
C SER A 34 2.95 18.89 -26.18
N VAL A 35 1.91 19.29 -26.92
CA VAL A 35 0.55 19.46 -26.39
C VAL A 35 0.00 18.10 -25.92
N THR A 36 0.08 17.06 -26.77
CA THR A 36 -0.40 15.70 -26.42
C THR A 36 0.30 15.15 -25.18
N GLU A 37 1.59 15.41 -25.00
CA GLU A 37 2.36 14.97 -23.83
C GLU A 37 1.87 15.61 -22.52
N VAL A 38 1.47 16.89 -22.56
CA VAL A 38 0.85 17.56 -21.41
C VAL A 38 -0.46 16.86 -21.01
N TYR A 39 -1.30 16.52 -22.00
CA TYR A 39 -2.55 15.80 -21.74
C TYR A 39 -2.31 14.37 -21.22
N ILE A 40 -1.35 13.64 -21.81
CA ILE A 40 -0.95 12.31 -21.34
C ILE A 40 -0.43 12.39 -19.90
N LYS A 41 0.40 13.38 -19.57
CA LYS A 41 0.93 13.57 -18.21
C LYS A 41 -0.20 13.88 -17.22
N ARG A 42 -1.19 14.69 -17.61
CA ARG A 42 -2.38 14.99 -16.80
C ARG A 42 -3.26 13.75 -16.63
N ALA A 43 -3.51 13.00 -17.69
CA ALA A 43 -4.30 11.77 -17.67
C ALA A 43 -3.65 10.71 -16.76
N LYS A 44 -2.33 10.48 -16.90
CA LYS A 44 -1.55 9.62 -16.00
C LYS A 44 -1.69 10.07 -14.54
N LYS A 45 -1.64 11.38 -14.26
CA LYS A 45 -1.77 11.93 -12.91
C LYS A 45 -3.18 11.74 -12.33
N CYS A 46 -4.23 11.95 -13.12
CA CYS A 46 -5.62 11.72 -12.70
C CYS A 46 -5.87 10.24 -12.44
N LEU A 47 -5.48 9.37 -13.38
CA LEU A 47 -5.63 7.93 -13.23
C LEU A 47 -4.85 7.42 -12.01
N SER A 48 -3.62 7.90 -11.81
CA SER A 48 -2.84 7.57 -10.60
C SER A 48 -3.47 8.04 -9.29
N LYS A 49 -4.32 9.09 -9.31
CA LYS A 49 -5.08 9.52 -8.12
C LYS A 49 -6.29 8.63 -7.88
N VAL A 50 -7.05 8.34 -8.94
CA VAL A 50 -8.21 7.45 -8.89
C VAL A 50 -7.77 6.05 -8.43
N MET A 51 -6.72 5.51 -9.03
CA MET A 51 -6.18 4.22 -8.62
C MET A 51 -5.66 4.25 -7.18
N ARG A 52 -4.95 5.31 -6.75
CA ARG A 52 -4.54 5.46 -5.34
C ARG A 52 -5.73 5.46 -4.39
N SER A 53 -6.83 6.12 -4.77
CA SER A 53 -8.07 6.11 -4.00
C SER A 53 -8.64 4.71 -3.92
N HIS A 54 -8.77 3.99 -5.03
CA HIS A 54 -9.22 2.60 -5.02
C HIS A 54 -8.29 1.66 -4.24
N TRP A 55 -6.97 1.84 -4.31
CA TRP A 55 -6.03 1.02 -3.53
C TRP A 55 -6.11 1.25 -2.03
N THR A 56 -6.59 2.43 -1.60
CA THR A 56 -6.85 2.70 -0.18
C THR A 56 -8.17 2.12 0.30
N THR A 57 -9.13 1.83 -0.59
CA THR A 57 -10.47 1.34 -0.22
C THR A 57 -10.72 -0.14 -0.54
N ASP A 58 -10.17 -0.68 -1.64
CA ASP A 58 -10.53 -1.99 -2.22
C ASP A 58 -9.34 -2.96 -2.33
N LEU A 59 -8.70 -3.25 -1.19
CA LEU A 59 -7.89 -4.46 -1.01
C LEU A 59 -8.27 -5.04 0.35
N ASP A 60 -9.45 -5.67 0.38
CA ASP A 60 -9.87 -6.51 1.48
C ASP A 60 -9.03 -7.79 1.49
N ILE A 61 -8.48 -8.11 2.66
CA ILE A 61 -7.58 -9.24 2.89
C ILE A 61 -8.35 -10.55 2.68
N GLU A 62 -9.61 -10.61 3.13
CA GLU A 62 -10.49 -11.78 3.00
C GLU A 62 -10.81 -12.06 1.51
N THR A 63 -11.00 -11.02 0.70
CA THR A 63 -11.18 -11.13 -0.76
C THR A 63 -9.91 -11.59 -1.52
N LEU A 64 -8.72 -11.43 -0.94
CA LEU A 64 -7.45 -11.89 -1.55
C LEU A 64 -7.15 -13.34 -1.19
N GLU A 65 -7.40 -13.70 0.08
CA GLU A 65 -7.29 -15.07 0.59
C GLU A 65 -8.28 -16.01 -0.12
N SER A 66 -9.56 -15.61 -0.24
CA SER A 66 -10.61 -16.39 -0.90
C SER A 66 -10.33 -16.70 -2.38
N ARG A 67 -9.54 -15.87 -3.06
CA ARG A 67 -9.18 -16.07 -4.48
C ARG A 67 -7.89 -16.86 -4.67
N ARG A 68 -7.22 -17.33 -3.60
CA ARG A 68 -5.82 -17.83 -3.63
C ARG A 68 -4.89 -16.90 -4.40
N SER A 69 -5.24 -15.61 -4.47
CA SER A 69 -4.64 -14.60 -5.33
C SER A 69 -3.81 -13.65 -4.47
N TRP A 70 -3.20 -14.23 -3.43
CA TRP A 70 -2.13 -13.57 -2.75
C TRP A 70 -0.98 -13.46 -3.75
N ALA A 71 -0.31 -12.33 -3.74
CA ALA A 71 1.08 -12.31 -4.16
C ALA A 71 1.86 -13.08 -3.09
N SER A 72 1.65 -14.40 -3.01
CA SER A 72 2.46 -15.26 -2.16
C SER A 72 3.91 -14.95 -2.53
N LEU A 73 4.81 -15.05 -1.57
CA LEU A 73 6.27 -14.97 -1.79
C LEU A 73 6.80 -16.03 -2.80
N ALA A 74 5.92 -16.69 -3.55
CA ALA A 74 6.08 -18.01 -4.13
C ALA A 74 5.29 -18.28 -5.42
N GLU A 75 4.82 -17.30 -6.21
CA GLU A 75 4.36 -17.64 -7.58
C GLU A 75 5.37 -17.22 -8.67
N PRO A 76 6.00 -18.20 -9.35
CA PRO A 76 7.04 -17.97 -10.35
C PRO A 76 6.46 -17.50 -11.70
N PHE A 77 5.39 -16.70 -11.72
CA PHE A 77 4.69 -16.32 -12.95
C PHE A 77 5.63 -15.72 -14.01
N HIS A 78 6.58 -14.90 -13.57
CA HIS A 78 7.55 -14.24 -14.45
C HIS A 78 8.87 -15.01 -14.64
N ILE A 79 9.10 -16.08 -13.88
CA ILE A 79 10.37 -16.83 -13.90
C ILE A 79 10.57 -17.57 -15.23
N PRO A 80 9.59 -18.30 -15.81
CA PRO A 80 9.77 -18.95 -17.10
C PRO A 80 10.19 -17.97 -18.20
N ARG A 81 9.54 -16.79 -18.24
CA ARG A 81 9.88 -15.73 -19.19
C ARG A 81 11.29 -15.19 -18.96
N TYR A 82 11.68 -14.97 -17.70
CA TYR A 82 13.04 -14.52 -17.38
C TYR A 82 14.09 -15.55 -17.78
N LYS A 83 13.84 -16.85 -17.56
CA LYS A 83 14.74 -17.95 -17.94
C LYS A 83 14.98 -17.97 -19.45
N ILE A 84 13.93 -17.88 -20.26
CA ILE A 84 14.04 -17.83 -21.74
C ILE A 84 14.96 -16.66 -22.16
N ILE A 85 14.75 -15.47 -21.59
CA ILE A 85 15.55 -14.29 -21.91
C ILE A 85 17.01 -14.47 -21.48
N LEU A 86 17.24 -15.08 -20.32
CA LEU A 86 18.58 -15.36 -19.83
C LEU A 86 19.31 -16.33 -20.77
N ASP A 87 18.64 -17.38 -21.23
CA ASP A 87 19.20 -18.36 -22.16
C ASP A 87 19.48 -17.72 -23.54
N GLU A 88 18.60 -16.85 -24.04
CA GLU A 88 18.84 -16.04 -25.25
C GLU A 88 20.12 -15.19 -25.12
N CYS A 89 20.32 -14.56 -23.95
CA CYS A 89 21.50 -13.73 -23.68
C CYS A 89 22.77 -14.57 -23.51
N LYS A 90 22.70 -15.74 -22.84
CA LYS A 90 23.82 -16.67 -22.65
C LYS A 90 24.34 -17.20 -23.99
N ASN A 91 23.43 -17.55 -24.89
CA ASN A 91 23.76 -18.06 -26.21
C ASN A 91 24.25 -16.98 -27.19
N LYS A 92 24.41 -15.72 -26.71
CA LYS A 92 24.83 -14.56 -27.52
C LYS A 92 24.03 -14.42 -28.82
N SER A 93 22.73 -14.67 -28.76
CA SER A 93 21.86 -14.50 -29.92
C SER A 93 21.99 -13.06 -30.45
N PRO A 94 22.23 -12.85 -31.75
CA PRO A 94 22.52 -11.53 -32.31
C PRO A 94 21.35 -10.54 -32.21
N VAL A 95 20.14 -10.99 -31.84
CA VAL A 95 18.93 -10.15 -31.76
C VAL A 95 18.14 -10.44 -30.49
N VAL A 96 18.70 -10.14 -29.32
CA VAL A 96 17.89 -10.10 -28.09
C VAL A 96 16.99 -8.87 -28.15
N SER A 97 15.67 -9.08 -28.10
CA SER A 97 14.70 -7.98 -28.17
C SER A 97 14.88 -6.97 -27.04
N ALA A 98 14.83 -5.67 -27.37
CA ALA A 98 14.88 -4.58 -26.39
C ALA A 98 13.77 -4.69 -25.32
N THR A 99 12.62 -5.26 -25.70
CA THR A 99 11.50 -5.53 -24.78
C THR A 99 11.86 -6.62 -23.77
N ASN A 100 12.59 -7.66 -24.20
CA ASN A 100 13.07 -8.74 -23.34
C ASN A 100 14.12 -8.23 -22.35
N LEU A 101 15.10 -7.46 -22.80
CA LEU A 101 16.11 -6.85 -21.93
C LEU A 101 15.50 -5.89 -20.90
N THR A 102 14.50 -5.11 -21.33
CA THR A 102 13.73 -4.24 -20.45
C THR A 102 12.97 -5.07 -19.40
N PHE A 103 12.29 -6.15 -19.83
CA PHE A 103 11.61 -7.05 -18.92
C PHE A 103 12.56 -7.70 -17.91
N ALA A 104 13.74 -8.16 -18.32
CA ALA A 104 14.71 -8.78 -17.42
C ALA A 104 15.17 -7.84 -16.30
N THR A 105 15.42 -6.57 -16.62
CA THR A 105 15.72 -5.54 -15.61
C THR A 105 14.54 -5.31 -14.67
N ARG A 106 13.32 -5.24 -15.23
CA ARG A 106 12.08 -5.06 -14.45
C ARG A 106 11.85 -6.22 -13.49
N PHE A 107 12.03 -7.44 -13.98
CA PHE A 107 11.92 -8.67 -13.21
C PHE A 107 12.92 -8.68 -12.05
N LEU A 108 14.20 -8.43 -12.31
CA LEU A 108 15.23 -8.44 -11.27
C LEU A 108 14.90 -7.46 -10.13
N ALA A 109 14.42 -6.27 -10.49
CA ALA A 109 14.10 -5.25 -9.52
C ALA A 109 12.90 -5.62 -8.63
N VAL A 110 11.93 -6.36 -9.18
CA VAL A 110 10.79 -6.93 -8.43
C VAL A 110 11.20 -8.16 -7.62
N PHE A 111 12.05 -9.01 -8.17
CA PHE A 111 12.62 -10.17 -7.49
C PHE A 111 13.34 -9.72 -6.21
N MET A 112 14.23 -8.73 -6.29
CA MET A 112 14.91 -8.19 -5.10
C MET A 112 13.92 -7.61 -4.08
N PHE A 113 12.88 -6.90 -4.53
CA PHE A 113 11.87 -6.36 -3.63
C PHE A 113 11.15 -7.45 -2.81
N PHE A 114 10.86 -8.60 -3.41
CA PHE A 114 10.16 -9.70 -2.74
C PHE A 114 11.08 -10.66 -1.98
N LYS A 115 12.27 -10.97 -2.53
CA LYS A 115 13.17 -11.98 -1.96
C LYS A 115 14.25 -11.42 -1.05
N VAL A 116 14.84 -10.28 -1.42
CA VAL A 116 15.96 -9.69 -0.66
C VAL A 116 15.42 -8.86 0.49
N LYS A 117 14.57 -7.86 0.17
CA LYS A 117 14.03 -6.95 1.18
C LYS A 117 12.83 -6.16 0.69
N GLY A 118 11.76 -6.09 1.48
CA GLY A 118 10.61 -5.22 1.20
C GLY A 118 10.89 -3.71 1.32
N CYS A 119 12.12 -3.21 1.15
CA CYS A 119 12.55 -1.84 1.42
C CYS A 119 12.21 -0.83 0.31
N ARG A 120 12.32 0.48 0.60
CA ARG A 120 11.91 1.55 -0.32
C ARG A 120 12.63 1.39 -1.66
N PRO A 121 11.96 1.64 -2.79
CA PRO A 121 12.59 1.54 -4.11
C PRO A 121 13.96 2.18 -4.25
N MET A 122 14.16 3.33 -3.58
CA MET A 122 15.39 4.10 -3.65
C MET A 122 16.64 3.30 -3.26
N THR A 123 16.53 2.36 -2.31
CA THR A 123 17.64 1.51 -1.85
C THR A 123 18.18 0.66 -3.00
N TYR A 124 17.29 0.01 -3.76
CA TYR A 124 17.65 -0.81 -4.92
C TYR A 124 18.15 0.00 -6.12
N LEU A 125 17.57 1.18 -6.36
CA LEU A 125 17.93 2.01 -7.50
C LEU A 125 19.39 2.52 -7.44
N HIS A 126 19.97 2.61 -6.24
CA HIS A 126 21.33 3.11 -6.04
C HIS A 126 22.36 2.01 -5.75
N LEU A 127 21.98 0.74 -5.85
CA LEU A 127 22.95 -0.35 -5.84
C LEU A 127 23.84 -0.25 -7.07
N THR A 128 25.14 -0.38 -6.88
CA THR A 128 26.11 -0.45 -7.96
C THR A 128 26.61 -1.88 -8.16
N VAL A 129 27.23 -2.15 -9.31
CA VAL A 129 27.88 -3.44 -9.57
C VAL A 129 29.01 -3.67 -8.57
N SER A 130 29.82 -2.64 -8.28
CA SER A 130 30.87 -2.67 -7.26
C SER A 130 30.35 -3.04 -5.84
N MET A 131 29.19 -2.52 -5.43
CA MET A 131 28.54 -2.90 -4.17
C MET A 131 28.12 -4.36 -4.17
N PHE A 132 27.54 -4.84 -5.28
CA PHE A 132 27.12 -6.23 -5.44
C PHE A 132 28.32 -7.21 -5.45
N GLU A 133 29.40 -6.90 -6.16
CA GLU A 133 30.63 -7.71 -6.16
C GLU A 133 31.29 -7.77 -4.77
N SER A 134 31.12 -6.71 -3.97
CA SER A 134 31.55 -6.71 -2.58
C SER A 134 30.66 -7.63 -1.72
N ALA A 135 29.36 -7.71 -2.01
CA ALA A 135 28.42 -8.61 -1.33
C ALA A 135 28.85 -10.08 -1.43
N LYS A 136 29.29 -10.52 -2.62
CA LYS A 136 29.74 -11.90 -2.85
C LYS A 136 30.89 -12.31 -1.91
N ARG A 137 31.77 -11.36 -1.56
CA ARG A 137 32.88 -11.56 -0.63
C ARG A 137 32.47 -11.34 0.84
N ASN A 138 31.40 -10.60 1.07
CA ASN A 138 30.91 -10.20 2.39
C ASN A 138 29.65 -11.01 2.79
N LYS A 139 29.65 -12.32 2.55
CA LYS A 139 28.54 -13.23 2.94
C LYS A 139 27.16 -12.75 2.48
N GLY A 140 27.07 -12.13 1.31
CA GLY A 140 25.82 -11.62 0.74
C GLY A 140 25.37 -10.25 1.25
N MET A 141 26.14 -9.58 2.12
CA MET A 141 25.72 -8.32 2.74
C MET A 141 26.14 -7.07 1.95
N VAL A 142 25.21 -6.14 1.76
CA VAL A 142 25.46 -4.81 1.17
C VAL A 142 24.88 -3.71 2.05
N ASP A 143 25.70 -2.76 2.46
CA ASP A 143 25.25 -1.60 3.24
C ASP A 143 24.99 -0.39 2.34
N GLN A 144 23.71 -0.07 2.12
CA GLN A 144 23.32 1.08 1.31
C GLN A 144 23.22 2.36 2.15
N THR A 145 23.86 3.44 1.73
CA THR A 145 23.77 4.76 2.38
C THR A 145 22.85 5.72 1.63
N LYS A 146 22.56 5.47 0.35
CA LYS A 146 21.73 6.33 -0.50
C LYS A 146 20.26 5.91 -0.47
N PHE A 147 19.56 6.33 0.58
CA PHE A 147 18.11 6.12 0.72
C PHE A 147 17.42 7.26 1.49
N LYS A 148 16.10 7.38 1.33
CA LYS A 148 15.29 8.50 1.82
C LYS A 148 15.46 8.81 3.32
N THR A 149 15.71 7.78 4.13
CA THR A 149 15.75 7.88 5.60
C THR A 149 17.17 7.65 6.16
N ALA A 150 18.21 7.84 5.33
CA ALA A 150 19.61 7.69 5.73
C ALA A 150 19.96 8.53 6.97
N LYS A 151 19.47 9.77 7.08
CA LYS A 151 19.69 10.62 8.26
C LYS A 151 19.19 10.00 9.58
N LYS A 152 18.16 9.16 9.53
CA LYS A 152 17.58 8.52 10.73
C LYS A 152 18.24 7.18 11.05
N TYR A 153 18.57 6.39 10.03
CA TYR A 153 18.99 4.99 10.20
C TYR A 153 20.47 4.75 9.89
N GLY A 154 21.18 5.73 9.32
CA GLY A 154 22.56 5.60 8.84
C GLY A 154 22.64 4.76 7.56
N PHE A 155 22.34 3.48 7.67
CA PHE A 155 22.52 2.47 6.64
C PHE A 155 21.24 1.72 6.33
N ASP A 156 21.15 1.15 5.14
CA ASP A 156 20.15 0.19 4.71
C ASP A 156 20.79 -1.09 4.18
N SER A 157 21.10 -1.99 5.11
CA SER A 157 21.71 -3.28 4.81
C SER A 157 20.73 -4.19 4.07
N LEU A 158 21.24 -4.84 3.03
CA LEU A 158 20.58 -5.86 2.24
C LEU A 158 21.33 -7.17 2.39
N TYR A 159 20.59 -8.27 2.47
CA TYR A 159 21.14 -9.62 2.51
C TYR A 159 20.73 -10.38 1.25
N PHE A 160 21.71 -10.81 0.46
CA PHE A 160 21.52 -11.66 -0.70
C PHE A 160 21.95 -13.08 -0.32
N ASP A 161 21.00 -14.00 -0.27
CA ASP A 161 21.29 -15.43 -0.16
C ASP A 161 21.95 -15.97 -1.44
N GLU A 162 22.43 -17.22 -1.40
CA GLU A 162 23.14 -17.85 -2.53
C GLU A 162 22.31 -17.81 -3.83
N ILE A 163 21.00 -18.08 -3.72
CA ILE A 163 20.08 -18.05 -4.87
C ILE A 163 19.95 -16.62 -5.42
N SER A 164 19.78 -15.62 -4.56
CA SER A 164 19.66 -14.23 -5.01
C SER A 164 20.96 -13.71 -5.60
N LEU A 165 22.11 -14.10 -5.06
CA LEU A 165 23.43 -13.79 -5.63
C LEU A 165 23.54 -14.37 -7.04
N ASP A 166 23.17 -15.64 -7.24
CA ASP A 166 23.22 -16.27 -8.56
C ASP A 166 22.29 -15.60 -9.57
N VAL A 167 21.06 -15.24 -9.18
CA VAL A 167 20.12 -14.56 -10.08
C VAL A 167 20.65 -13.19 -10.49
N VAL A 168 21.19 -12.42 -9.54
CA VAL A 168 21.75 -11.08 -9.82
C VAL A 168 23.04 -11.21 -10.64
N ASP A 169 23.90 -12.18 -10.35
CA ASP A 169 25.14 -12.44 -11.10
C ASP A 169 24.85 -12.81 -12.55
N ASN A 170 23.89 -13.70 -12.78
CA ASN A 170 23.43 -14.06 -14.11
C ASN A 170 22.93 -12.83 -14.89
N TYR A 171 22.20 -11.92 -14.25
CA TYR A 171 21.81 -10.67 -14.87
C TYR A 171 23.02 -9.78 -15.21
N VAL A 172 23.95 -9.58 -14.26
CA VAL A 172 25.14 -8.72 -14.45
C VAL A 172 26.03 -9.27 -15.57
N ARG A 173 26.19 -10.58 -15.65
CA ARG A 173 27.08 -11.25 -16.59
C ARG A 173 26.48 -11.38 -17.99
N TYR A 174 25.20 -11.72 -18.09
CA TYR A 174 24.59 -12.09 -19.38
C TYR A 174 23.62 -11.04 -19.91
N VAL A 175 22.82 -10.37 -19.08
CA VAL A 175 21.77 -9.45 -19.56
C VAL A 175 22.27 -8.00 -19.62
N ARG A 176 22.90 -7.53 -18.54
CA ARG A 176 23.36 -6.15 -18.38
C ARG A 176 24.29 -5.68 -19.51
N PRO A 177 25.22 -6.49 -20.06
CA PRO A 177 26.08 -6.05 -21.16
C PRO A 177 25.31 -5.65 -22.43
N PHE A 178 24.20 -6.33 -22.74
CA PHE A 178 23.36 -5.98 -23.89
C PHE A 178 22.63 -4.64 -23.74
N LEU A 179 22.51 -4.13 -22.52
CA LEU A 179 21.92 -2.81 -22.23
C LEU A 179 22.91 -1.65 -22.42
N GLN A 180 24.18 -1.94 -22.79
CA GLN A 180 25.25 -0.96 -23.01
C GLN A 180 25.34 0.08 -21.87
N PRO A 181 25.61 -0.35 -20.63
CA PRO A 181 25.55 0.51 -19.46
C PRO A 181 26.57 1.66 -19.54
N ARG A 182 26.09 2.88 -19.32
CA ARG A 182 26.88 4.12 -19.22
C ARG A 182 27.08 4.58 -17.77
N CYS A 183 26.66 3.76 -16.81
CA CYS A 183 26.75 4.04 -15.38
C CYS A 183 27.04 2.74 -14.60
N ASP A 184 27.53 2.88 -13.35
CA ASP A 184 27.86 1.74 -12.49
C ASP A 184 26.66 1.16 -11.73
N TYR A 185 25.46 1.71 -11.93
CA TYR A 185 24.26 1.19 -11.25
C TYR A 185 23.94 -0.23 -11.71
N LEU A 186 23.50 -1.06 -10.77
CA LEU A 186 23.12 -2.44 -11.00
C LEU A 186 21.96 -2.52 -12.00
N LEU A 187 20.90 -1.75 -11.73
CA LEU A 187 19.71 -1.68 -12.58
C LEU A 187 19.83 -0.55 -13.60
N VAL A 188 19.94 -0.92 -14.88
CA VAL A 188 20.03 0.01 -16.01
C VAL A 188 18.87 -0.18 -16.97
N ASN A 189 18.44 0.90 -17.61
CA ASN A 189 17.41 0.82 -18.65
C ASN A 189 18.04 0.51 -20.03
N ARG A 190 17.19 0.41 -21.05
CA ARG A 190 17.60 0.17 -22.44
C ARG A 190 18.56 1.21 -23.04
N ASN A 191 18.65 2.40 -22.44
CA ASN A 191 19.56 3.46 -22.87
C ASN A 191 20.91 3.40 -22.12
N GLY A 192 21.12 2.37 -21.30
CA GLY A 192 22.32 2.19 -20.48
C GLY A 192 22.40 3.13 -19.27
N ILE A 193 21.35 3.90 -18.97
CA ILE A 193 21.32 4.82 -17.83
C ILE A 193 20.58 4.21 -16.64
N GLN A 194 20.71 4.84 -15.47
CA GLN A 194 20.08 4.39 -14.23
C GLN A 194 18.58 4.15 -14.40
N PHE A 195 18.10 3.03 -13.89
CA PHE A 195 16.69 2.73 -13.81
C PHE A 195 15.97 3.65 -12.78
N GLN A 196 14.80 4.23 -13.09
CA GLN A 196 14.15 5.23 -12.20
C GLN A 196 12.76 4.85 -11.67
N LYS A 197 12.00 3.99 -12.36
CA LYS A 197 10.55 3.83 -12.15
C LYS A 197 10.14 2.51 -11.50
N LEU A 198 10.76 2.14 -10.39
CA LEU A 198 10.52 0.83 -9.77
C LEU A 198 9.08 0.65 -9.31
N THR A 199 8.47 1.72 -8.79
CA THR A 199 7.08 1.72 -8.30
C THR A 199 6.09 1.31 -9.39
N GLU A 200 6.22 1.88 -10.59
CA GLU A 200 5.33 1.56 -11.72
C GLU A 200 5.51 0.12 -12.16
N ILE A 201 6.75 -0.39 -12.19
CA ILE A 201 7.05 -1.76 -12.61
C ILE A 201 6.51 -2.79 -11.65
N LEU A 202 6.75 -2.61 -10.35
CA LEU A 202 6.26 -3.57 -9.36
C LEU A 202 4.77 -3.79 -9.56
N SER A 203 4.04 -2.70 -9.72
CA SER A 203 2.61 -2.77 -9.93
C SER A 203 2.19 -3.33 -11.29
N ILE A 204 2.97 -3.12 -12.37
CA ILE A 204 2.71 -3.74 -13.68
C ILE A 204 2.93 -5.25 -13.63
N LEU A 205 4.08 -5.70 -13.10
CA LEU A 205 4.40 -7.13 -13.06
C LEU A 205 3.45 -7.88 -12.12
N VAL A 206 3.07 -7.26 -11.01
CA VAL A 206 2.04 -7.79 -10.12
C VAL A 206 0.69 -7.83 -10.82
N PHE A 207 0.29 -6.77 -11.53
CA PHE A 207 -0.97 -6.77 -12.27
C PHE A 207 -1.01 -7.88 -13.33
N GLN A 208 0.10 -8.16 -14.01
CA GLN A 208 0.17 -9.27 -14.95
C GLN A 208 0.00 -10.63 -14.28
N ALA A 209 0.49 -10.79 -13.05
CA ALA A 209 0.39 -12.05 -12.32
C ALA A 209 -0.99 -12.27 -11.69
N ILE A 210 -1.57 -11.25 -11.04
CA ILE A 210 -2.79 -11.39 -10.21
C ILE A 210 -3.98 -10.56 -10.68
N GLY A 211 -3.85 -9.82 -11.78
CA GLY A 211 -4.91 -8.93 -12.31
C GLY A 211 -5.21 -7.71 -11.43
N LYS A 212 -4.43 -7.46 -10.38
CA LYS A 212 -4.60 -6.34 -9.44
C LYS A 212 -3.37 -5.46 -9.42
N TYR A 213 -3.58 -4.14 -9.41
CA TYR A 213 -2.48 -3.20 -9.25
C TYR A 213 -2.23 -2.99 -7.76
N VAL A 214 -1.01 -3.25 -7.30
CA VAL A 214 -0.62 -3.04 -5.90
C VAL A 214 0.63 -2.17 -5.85
N HIS A 215 0.57 -1.09 -5.07
CA HIS A 215 1.69 -0.17 -4.88
C HIS A 215 2.72 -0.73 -3.88
N PRO A 216 4.04 -0.49 -4.04
CA PRO A 216 5.08 -0.99 -3.11
C PRO A 216 4.83 -0.67 -1.63
N THR A 217 4.36 0.54 -1.31
CA THR A 217 3.97 0.89 0.07
C THR A 217 2.81 0.04 0.59
N ARG A 218 1.85 -0.31 -0.27
CA ARG A 218 0.75 -1.20 0.12
C ARG A 218 1.26 -2.60 0.36
N TYR A 219 2.19 -3.08 -0.47
CA TYR A 219 2.89 -4.36 -0.23
C TYR A 219 3.55 -4.44 1.14
N ARG A 220 4.27 -3.40 1.55
CA ARG A 220 4.83 -3.34 2.91
C ARG A 220 3.77 -3.51 3.99
N GLN A 221 2.64 -2.82 3.83
CA GLN A 221 1.54 -2.91 4.78
C GLN A 221 0.93 -4.31 4.82
N ILE A 222 0.84 -5.03 3.69
CA ILE A 222 0.32 -6.40 3.71
C ILE A 222 1.34 -7.33 4.37
N ILE A 223 2.64 -7.21 4.07
CA ILE A 223 3.70 -8.01 4.72
C ILE A 223 3.66 -7.80 6.24
N GLU A 224 3.55 -6.54 6.67
CA GLU A 224 3.35 -6.23 8.08
C GLU A 224 2.07 -6.89 8.61
N THR A 225 0.91 -6.76 7.97
CA THR A 225 -0.33 -7.38 8.46
C THR A 225 -0.27 -8.91 8.50
N GLU A 226 0.24 -9.57 7.47
CA GLU A 226 0.42 -11.04 7.37
C GLU A 226 1.37 -11.58 8.42
N SER A 227 2.41 -10.83 8.78
CA SER A 227 3.38 -11.28 9.77
C SER A 227 2.71 -11.65 11.10
N VAL A 228 1.50 -11.18 11.40
CA VAL A 228 0.75 -11.59 12.59
C VAL A 228 0.20 -13.00 12.52
N GLN A 229 -0.23 -13.42 11.33
CA GLN A 229 -0.82 -14.74 11.14
C GLN A 229 0.26 -15.82 11.17
N ILE A 230 1.51 -15.47 10.80
CA ILE A 230 2.60 -16.44 10.57
C ILE A 230 3.71 -16.33 11.61
N LEU A 231 4.08 -15.13 12.02
CA LEU A 231 5.26 -14.87 12.86
C LEU A 231 4.87 -14.52 14.29
N ASN A 232 5.78 -14.75 15.23
CA ASN A 232 5.63 -14.31 16.62
C ASN A 232 5.94 -12.79 16.78
N VAL A 233 5.69 -12.24 17.97
CA VAL A 233 5.80 -10.79 18.22
C VAL A 233 7.23 -10.26 18.02
N GLU A 234 8.25 -11.07 18.33
CA GLU A 234 9.66 -10.68 18.18
C GLU A 234 10.07 -10.67 16.71
N GLU A 235 9.69 -11.71 15.97
CA GLU A 235 9.90 -11.82 14.53
C GLU A 235 9.17 -10.71 13.76
N GLN A 236 7.93 -10.38 14.14
CA GLN A 236 7.18 -9.26 13.58
C GLN A 236 7.92 -7.93 13.78
N LYS A 237 8.50 -7.72 14.97
CA LYS A 237 9.28 -6.53 15.27
C LYS A 237 10.52 -6.45 14.36
N LEU A 238 11.22 -7.56 14.17
CA LEU A 238 12.37 -7.62 13.25
C LEU A 238 11.96 -7.27 11.81
N VAL A 239 10.84 -7.80 11.31
CA VAL A 239 10.32 -7.46 9.97
C VAL A 239 10.01 -5.96 9.85
N SER A 240 9.37 -5.37 10.86
CA SER A 240 9.01 -3.95 10.85
C SER A 240 10.27 -3.05 10.89
N GLU A 241 11.24 -3.40 11.71
CA GLU A 241 12.53 -2.71 11.80
C GLU A 241 13.31 -2.80 10.49
N ASP A 242 13.38 -3.99 9.90
CA ASP A 242 14.06 -4.24 8.64
C ASP A 242 13.44 -3.42 7.49
N GLN A 243 12.11 -3.36 7.39
CA GLN A 243 11.44 -2.56 6.36
C GLN A 243 11.66 -1.04 6.48
N LYS A 244 12.12 -0.56 7.65
CA LYS A 244 12.26 0.88 7.98
C LYS A 244 11.00 1.66 7.65
N HIS A 245 9.87 1.02 7.91
CA HIS A 245 8.53 1.52 7.69
C HIS A 245 7.81 1.64 9.04
N SER A 246 6.88 2.58 9.12
CA SER A 246 6.00 2.72 10.28
C SER A 246 4.58 2.81 9.74
N SER A 247 3.89 1.68 9.70
CA SER A 247 2.47 1.67 9.34
C SER A 247 1.61 1.81 10.58
N ASN A 248 0.97 2.98 10.72
CA ASN A 248 -0.08 3.14 11.72
C ASN A 248 -1.21 2.13 11.51
N VAL A 249 -1.49 1.76 10.25
CA VAL A 249 -2.57 0.82 9.90
C VAL A 249 -2.24 -0.57 10.42
N ALA A 250 -1.02 -1.07 10.18
CA ALA A 250 -0.59 -2.37 10.68
C ALA A 250 -0.59 -2.37 12.21
N ARG A 251 -0.07 -1.32 12.84
CA ARG A 251 -0.08 -1.17 14.31
C ARG A 251 -1.49 -1.22 14.90
N VAL A 252 -2.45 -0.49 14.33
CA VAL A 252 -3.85 -0.52 14.80
C VAL A 252 -4.48 -1.89 14.57
N HIS A 253 -4.18 -2.54 13.44
CA HIS A 253 -4.61 -3.90 13.17
C HIS A 253 -4.08 -4.89 14.22
N TYR A 254 -2.79 -4.78 14.57
CA TYR A 254 -2.16 -5.59 15.61
C TYR A 254 -2.80 -5.38 16.98
N GLN A 255 -3.04 -4.12 17.36
CA GLN A 255 -3.73 -3.77 18.60
C GLN A 255 -5.12 -4.39 18.66
N LYS A 256 -5.86 -4.37 17.55
CA LYS A 256 -7.19 -4.97 17.45
C LYS A 256 -7.15 -6.50 17.59
N LEU A 257 -6.24 -7.19 16.90
CA LEU A 257 -6.10 -8.64 17.00
C LEU A 257 -5.68 -9.08 18.40
N ARG A 258 -4.69 -8.40 18.99
CA ARG A 258 -4.27 -8.66 20.38
C ARG A 258 -5.42 -8.42 21.36
N SER A 259 -6.18 -7.33 21.19
CA SER A 259 -7.35 -7.06 22.04
C SER A 259 -8.40 -8.18 21.95
N ARG A 260 -8.61 -8.77 20.76
CA ARG A 260 -9.52 -9.91 20.58
C ARG A 260 -9.00 -11.17 21.26
N ASP A 261 -7.72 -11.51 21.07
CA ASP A 261 -7.09 -12.66 21.71
C ASP A 261 -7.14 -12.57 23.24
N VAL A 262 -6.81 -11.39 23.79
CA VAL A 262 -6.92 -11.11 25.23
C VAL A 262 -8.38 -11.24 25.71
N ALA A 263 -9.36 -10.74 24.95
CA ALA A 263 -10.76 -10.87 25.32
C ALA A 263 -11.23 -12.34 25.34
N ILE A 264 -10.81 -13.15 24.36
CA ILE A 264 -11.13 -14.58 24.30
C ILE A 264 -10.48 -15.33 25.47
N LYS A 265 -9.17 -15.17 25.67
CA LYS A 265 -8.44 -15.80 26.78
C LYS A 265 -8.95 -15.33 28.14
N GLY A 266 -9.26 -14.04 28.26
CA GLY A 266 -9.85 -13.44 29.45
C GLY A 266 -11.21 -14.05 29.77
N ARG A 267 -12.07 -14.25 28.77
CA ARG A 267 -13.34 -14.99 28.93
C ARG A 267 -13.10 -16.41 29.44
N THR A 268 -12.19 -17.16 28.83
CA THR A 268 -11.86 -18.52 29.29
C THR A 268 -11.35 -18.54 30.75
N CYS A 269 -10.55 -17.54 31.16
CA CYS A 269 -10.13 -17.41 32.55
C CYS A 269 -11.30 -17.08 33.47
N MET A 270 -12.21 -16.21 33.05
CA MET A 270 -13.42 -15.88 33.80
C MET A 270 -14.36 -17.07 33.94
N GLU A 271 -14.52 -17.90 32.91
CA GLU A 271 -15.28 -19.15 32.96
C GLU A 271 -14.70 -20.11 34.00
N LYS A 272 -13.37 -20.29 34.02
CA LYS A 272 -12.69 -21.09 35.04
C LYS A 272 -12.89 -20.54 36.46
N LEU A 273 -12.87 -19.21 36.62
CA LEU A 273 -13.10 -18.55 37.92
C LEU A 273 -14.55 -18.67 38.39
N ARG A 274 -15.51 -18.71 37.46
CA ARG A 274 -16.94 -18.81 37.79
C ARG A 274 -17.36 -20.22 38.24
N GLY A 275 -16.60 -21.26 37.90
CA GLY A 275 -16.87 -22.63 38.36
C GLY A 275 -18.31 -23.07 38.08
N LEU A 276 -18.93 -23.80 39.02
CA LEU A 276 -20.31 -24.29 38.92
C LEU A 276 -21.37 -23.17 38.88
N HIS A 277 -21.12 -22.04 39.56
CA HIS A 277 -22.04 -20.88 39.58
C HIS A 277 -22.17 -20.18 38.22
N GLY A 278 -21.16 -20.30 37.34
CA GLY A 278 -21.24 -19.77 35.98
C GLY A 278 -22.28 -20.51 35.13
N ALA A 279 -22.29 -21.84 35.23
CA ALA A 279 -23.22 -22.70 34.49
C ALA A 279 -24.67 -22.52 34.95
N GLU A 280 -24.90 -22.31 36.26
CA GLU A 280 -26.24 -22.00 36.80
C GLU A 280 -26.77 -20.67 36.25
N MET A 281 -25.92 -19.65 36.13
CA MET A 281 -26.31 -18.36 35.54
C MET A 281 -26.67 -18.48 34.06
N ASP A 282 -25.87 -19.24 33.29
CA ASP A 282 -26.14 -19.48 31.86
C ASP A 282 -27.44 -20.28 31.66
N THR A 283 -27.70 -21.28 32.51
CA THR A 283 -28.94 -22.07 32.50
C THR A 283 -30.16 -21.20 32.84
N CYS A 284 -30.03 -20.31 33.83
CA CYS A 284 -31.09 -19.38 34.21
C CYS A 284 -31.39 -18.34 33.10
N VAL A 285 -30.36 -17.90 32.38
CA VAL A 285 -30.52 -17.00 31.22
C VAL A 285 -31.12 -17.72 30.00
N GLU A 286 -30.84 -19.01 29.81
CA GLU A 286 -31.46 -19.84 28.78
C GLU A 286 -32.93 -20.15 29.08
N GLN A 287 -33.29 -20.37 30.35
CA GLN A 287 -34.67 -20.52 30.80
C GLN A 287 -35.50 -19.25 30.54
N LEU A 288 -34.94 -18.06 30.82
CA LEU A 288 -35.59 -16.78 30.49
C LEU A 288 -35.85 -16.59 28.98
N LYS A 289 -35.02 -17.18 28.11
CA LYS A 289 -35.25 -17.16 26.65
C LYS A 289 -36.36 -18.12 26.22
N GLN A 290 -36.53 -19.24 26.91
CA GLN A 290 -37.58 -20.22 26.63
C GLN A 290 -38.95 -19.73 27.12
N GLU A 291 -39.01 -19.11 28.30
CA GLU A 291 -40.24 -18.51 28.85
C GLU A 291 -40.82 -17.43 27.93
N HIS A 292 -39.94 -16.61 27.31
CA HIS A 292 -40.35 -15.59 26.34
C HIS A 292 -40.84 -16.15 24.99
N CYS A 293 -40.58 -17.43 24.69
CA CYS A 293 -41.03 -18.10 23.46
C CYS A 293 -42.35 -18.86 23.64
N SER A 294 -42.77 -19.17 24.88
CA SER A 294 -43.99 -19.92 25.18
C SER A 294 -45.26 -19.08 25.37
N GLU A 295 -45.16 -17.75 25.46
CA GLU A 295 -46.31 -16.88 25.76
C GLU A 295 -47.11 -16.39 24.52
N HIS A 296 -46.73 -16.77 23.30
CA HIS A 296 -47.32 -16.19 22.07
C HIS A 296 -48.36 -17.03 21.31
N GLU A 297 -48.86 -18.14 21.87
CA GLU A 297 -49.95 -18.91 21.28
C GLU A 297 -51.17 -18.99 22.21
N SER A 298 -52.08 -17.99 22.12
CA SER A 298 -53.56 -18.13 22.16
C SER A 298 -54.29 -16.91 22.75
N LYS A 299 -54.87 -16.06 21.88
CA LYS A 299 -56.30 -15.62 21.88
C LYS A 299 -56.51 -14.35 21.03
N SER A 300 -57.56 -14.41 20.21
CA SER A 300 -58.03 -13.41 19.24
C SER A 300 -59.06 -12.42 19.81
N ASP A 301 -58.99 -11.19 19.27
CA ASP A 301 -60.02 -10.19 18.97
C ASP A 301 -60.89 -9.55 20.07
N ASN A 302 -60.59 -8.26 20.38
CA ASN A 302 -61.43 -7.11 20.03
C ASN A 302 -60.75 -5.75 20.35
N GLU A 303 -60.80 -4.82 19.41
CA GLU A 303 -60.35 -3.40 19.47
C GLU A 303 -61.10 -2.62 20.59
N THR A 304 -60.64 -1.53 21.22
CA THR A 304 -59.67 -0.46 20.93
C THR A 304 -59.20 0.13 22.28
N THR A 305 -57.92 0.50 22.43
CA THR A 305 -57.42 1.82 22.93
C THR A 305 -55.95 1.74 23.40
N SER A 306 -55.09 2.44 22.67
CA SER A 306 -53.77 3.03 23.00
C SER A 306 -52.71 2.23 23.78
N ILE A 307 -51.54 2.00 23.15
CA ILE A 307 -50.15 2.23 23.63
C ILE A 307 -49.17 1.77 22.52
N PRO A 308 -47.96 2.38 22.40
CA PRO A 308 -47.20 2.47 21.15
C PRO A 308 -46.28 1.27 20.86
N GLN A 309 -46.19 0.92 19.58
CA GLN A 309 -45.31 -0.12 19.05
C GLN A 309 -43.87 0.37 18.90
N THR A 310 -42.95 -0.24 19.65
CA THR A 310 -41.50 -0.11 19.48
C THR A 310 -41.07 -0.93 18.27
N THR A 311 -40.68 -0.25 17.19
CA THR A 311 -40.20 -0.86 15.96
C THR A 311 -38.75 -1.31 16.11
N THR A 312 -38.47 -2.47 15.53
CA THR A 312 -37.16 -3.05 15.26
C THR A 312 -36.24 -2.04 14.58
N GLU A 313 -35.18 -1.57 15.25
CA GLU A 313 -34.14 -0.76 14.63
C GLU A 313 -32.81 -1.52 14.55
N LYS A 314 -32.48 -1.87 13.30
CA LYS A 314 -31.11 -1.97 12.79
C LYS A 314 -30.28 -0.85 13.39
N VAL A 315 -29.20 -1.18 14.11
CA VAL A 315 -28.17 -0.19 14.47
C VAL A 315 -27.41 0.18 13.20
N CYS A 316 -28.05 1.04 12.41
CA CYS A 316 -27.46 1.83 11.36
C CYS A 316 -26.50 2.79 12.05
N ALA A 317 -25.26 2.87 11.58
CA ALA A 317 -24.30 3.84 12.06
C ALA A 317 -24.91 5.25 11.97
N GLU A 318 -25.29 5.82 13.11
CA GLU A 318 -25.79 7.18 13.18
C GLU A 318 -24.77 8.10 12.50
N LYS A 319 -25.20 8.70 11.38
CA LYS A 319 -24.49 9.83 10.79
C LYS A 319 -24.42 10.91 11.85
N ARG A 320 -23.27 11.00 12.54
CA ARG A 320 -22.99 12.05 13.53
C ARG A 320 -23.41 13.39 12.94
N LYS A 321 -24.37 14.06 13.58
CA LYS A 321 -24.85 15.38 13.17
C LYS A 321 -23.63 16.30 12.99
N PRO A 322 -23.52 17.05 11.88
CA PRO A 322 -22.35 17.90 11.66
C PRO A 322 -22.27 18.95 12.78
N LEU A 323 -21.16 18.93 13.53
CA LEU A 323 -20.82 19.93 14.54
C LEU A 323 -20.87 21.31 13.90
N ARG A 324 -21.83 22.16 14.30
CA ARG A 324 -21.97 23.53 13.77
C ARG A 324 -20.90 24.42 14.37
N PHE A 325 -20.30 25.29 13.56
CA PHE A 325 -19.33 26.28 14.04
C PHE A 325 -20.04 27.36 14.85
N THR A 326 -19.47 27.72 16.00
CA THR A 326 -19.92 28.89 16.77
C THR A 326 -19.25 30.17 16.27
N LYS A 327 -19.79 31.34 16.64
CA LYS A 327 -19.22 32.64 16.24
C LYS A 327 -17.82 32.84 16.84
N GLU A 328 -17.57 32.28 18.02
CA GLU A 328 -16.28 32.32 18.70
C GLU A 328 -15.23 31.48 17.96
N GLU A 329 -15.61 30.27 17.49
CA GLU A 329 -14.73 29.43 16.65
C GLU A 329 -14.36 30.13 15.33
N ASP A 330 -15.30 30.87 14.74
CA ASP A 330 -15.06 31.66 13.54
C ASP A 330 -14.04 32.79 13.81
N GLN A 331 -14.13 33.48 14.96
CA GLN A 331 -13.13 34.46 15.38
C GLN A 331 -11.75 33.85 15.67
N PHE A 332 -11.69 32.62 16.20
CA PHE A 332 -10.43 31.90 16.38
C PHE A 332 -9.79 31.54 15.04
N ILE A 333 -10.59 31.13 14.05
CA ILE A 333 -10.10 30.85 12.70
C ILE A 333 -9.53 32.13 12.07
N GLU A 334 -10.24 33.26 12.14
CA GLU A 334 -9.78 34.52 11.58
C GLU A 334 -8.48 35.01 12.24
N ARG A 335 -8.42 35.03 13.58
CA ARG A 335 -7.21 35.41 14.32
C ARG A 335 -6.06 34.44 14.06
N GLY A 336 -6.36 33.15 14.00
CA GLY A 336 -5.38 32.11 13.72
C GLY A 336 -4.77 32.23 12.32
N ILE A 337 -5.56 32.56 11.30
CA ILE A 337 -5.07 32.81 9.94
C ILE A 337 -4.21 34.06 9.91
N LYS A 338 -4.64 35.16 10.56
CA LYS A 338 -3.86 36.41 10.64
C LYS A 338 -2.50 36.19 11.32
N ARG A 339 -2.44 35.35 12.36
CA ARG A 339 -1.22 35.12 13.16
C ARG A 339 -0.31 34.03 12.61
N PHE A 340 -0.87 32.94 12.06
CA PHE A 340 -0.12 31.73 11.69
C PHE A 340 -0.25 31.32 10.21
N GLY A 341 -1.04 32.05 9.41
CA GLY A 341 -1.37 31.69 8.03
C GLY A 341 -2.20 30.40 7.94
N ALA A 342 -2.17 29.73 6.78
CA ALA A 342 -2.95 28.50 6.53
C ALA A 342 -2.40 27.23 7.24
N ARG A 343 -1.87 27.38 8.47
CA ARG A 343 -1.33 26.30 9.31
C ARG A 343 -2.40 25.76 10.27
N TRP A 344 -3.38 25.05 9.72
CA TRP A 344 -4.59 24.61 10.43
C TRP A 344 -4.35 23.75 11.68
N CYS A 345 -3.35 22.87 11.67
CA CYS A 345 -3.03 22.04 12.83
C CYS A 345 -2.47 22.88 14.00
N THR A 346 -1.78 23.99 13.70
CA THR A 346 -1.25 24.92 14.69
C THR A 346 -2.38 25.75 15.28
N ILE A 347 -3.29 26.26 14.45
CA ILE A 347 -4.48 27.00 14.90
C ILE A 347 -5.36 26.10 15.79
N LEU A 348 -5.64 24.87 15.36
CA LEU A 348 -6.50 23.94 16.10
C LEU A 348 -5.98 23.58 17.50
N ARG A 349 -4.65 23.58 17.70
CA ARG A 349 -3.99 23.15 18.95
C ARG A 349 -3.47 24.33 19.76
N HIS A 350 -3.75 25.55 19.35
CA HIS A 350 -3.23 26.72 20.03
C HIS A 350 -3.95 26.91 21.37
N PRO A 351 -3.23 27.11 22.49
CA PRO A 351 -3.84 27.23 23.83
C PRO A 351 -4.86 28.37 23.96
N GLU A 352 -4.72 29.43 23.16
CA GLU A 352 -5.66 30.57 23.14
C GLU A 352 -6.94 30.31 22.34
N TYR A 353 -7.04 29.20 21.58
CA TYR A 353 -8.18 28.91 20.72
C TYR A 353 -8.88 27.62 21.15
N ASN A 354 -10.03 27.76 21.81
CA ASN A 354 -10.80 26.63 22.31
C ASN A 354 -11.85 26.18 21.29
N PHE A 355 -11.46 25.23 20.44
CA PHE A 355 -12.36 24.57 19.49
C PHE A 355 -13.15 23.44 20.15
N GLN A 356 -14.34 23.16 19.63
CA GLN A 356 -15.15 22.05 20.15
C GLN A 356 -14.41 20.70 20.01
N PRO A 357 -14.55 19.79 21.00
CA PRO A 357 -13.96 18.46 20.92
C PRO A 357 -14.43 17.71 19.67
N GLY A 358 -13.48 17.17 18.90
CA GLY A 358 -13.76 16.49 17.63
C GLY A 358 -13.61 17.35 16.37
N ARG A 359 -13.19 18.62 16.50
CA ARG A 359 -12.77 19.45 15.36
C ARG A 359 -11.49 18.94 14.73
N GLU A 360 -11.44 18.95 13.40
CA GLU A 360 -10.27 18.57 12.62
C GLU A 360 -9.71 19.77 11.84
N ALA A 361 -8.41 19.74 11.54
CA ALA A 361 -7.76 20.76 10.71
C ALA A 361 -8.47 20.96 9.35
N ARG A 362 -9.04 19.86 8.80
CA ARG A 362 -9.83 19.90 7.57
C ARG A 362 -11.14 20.69 7.75
N THR A 363 -11.82 20.55 8.88
CA THR A 363 -13.10 21.26 9.13
C THR A 363 -12.88 22.77 9.28
N LEU A 364 -11.78 23.19 9.93
CA LEU A 364 -11.42 24.61 10.04
C LEU A 364 -11.13 25.22 8.66
N ARG A 365 -10.38 24.50 7.81
CA ARG A 365 -10.11 24.94 6.44
C ARG A 365 -11.39 25.11 5.62
N LEU A 366 -12.32 24.15 5.69
CA LEU A 366 -13.59 24.23 4.97
C LEU A 366 -14.44 25.41 5.44
N ARG A 367 -14.44 25.68 6.75
CA ARG A 367 -15.13 26.84 7.33
C ARG A 367 -14.49 28.16 6.87
N ALA A 368 -13.17 28.26 6.86
CA ALA A 368 -12.46 29.44 6.38
C ALA A 368 -12.78 29.78 4.91
N ILE A 369 -12.92 28.76 4.05
CA ILE A 369 -13.35 28.92 2.65
C ILE A 369 -14.80 29.43 2.57
N GLN A 370 -15.70 28.88 3.38
CA GLN A 370 -17.10 29.34 3.44
C GLN A 370 -17.22 30.80 3.89
N GLN A 371 -16.28 31.25 4.73
CA GLN A 371 -16.21 32.63 5.22
C GLN A 371 -15.38 33.57 4.33
N LYS A 372 -14.82 33.08 3.22
CA LYS A 372 -13.95 33.85 2.31
C LYS A 372 -12.74 34.49 2.99
N LEU A 373 -12.20 33.83 4.01
CA LEU A 373 -11.01 34.29 4.74
C LEU A 373 -9.69 33.89 4.05
N ILE A 374 -9.76 32.98 3.06
CA ILE A 374 -8.64 32.45 2.27
C ILE A 374 -9.06 32.12 0.83
#